data_AF-A0A0R1S9X3-F1
#
_entry.id   AF-A0A0R1S9X3-F1
#
_cell.length_a   1.000
_cell.length_b   1.000
_cell.length_c   1.000
_cell.angle_alpha   90.00
_cell.angle_beta   90.00
_cell.angle_gamma   90.00
#
_symmetry.space_group_name_H-M   'P 1'
#
loop_
_entity.id
_entity.type
_entity.pdbx_description
1 polymer ?
#
loop_
_entity_poly.entity_id
_entity_poly.type
_entity_poly.pdbx_seq_one_letter_code
_entity_poly.pdbx_strand_id
1 'polypeptide(L)'
;MQNETNYYLYQRLTPTNWASALFAKSARTELERRANNGDGEAKMLLTLHDCEEEKRSRQPIKPVRRVRNFKEQAAKIKIFYHLTLG
;
A
#
# COMPACT_ATOMS: atom_id res chain seq x y z
N MET A 1 21.26 -0.65 2.36
CA MET A 1 20.51 -1.15 1.20
C MET A 1 21.49 -1.27 0.03
N GLN A 2 22.29 -2.33 -0.02
CA GLN A 2 23.28 -2.51 -1.09
C GLN A 2 22.74 -3.61 -2.03
N ASN A 3 22.52 -3.24 -3.29
CA ASN A 3 22.15 -4.09 -4.43
C ASN A 3 20.66 -4.47 -4.61
N GLU A 4 19.72 -3.59 -4.29
CA GLU A 4 18.35 -3.78 -4.81
C GLU A 4 18.34 -3.40 -6.31
N THR A 5 17.86 -4.33 -7.15
CA THR A 5 17.73 -4.08 -8.59
C THR A 5 16.65 -3.03 -8.84
N ASN A 6 16.73 -2.36 -10.00
CA ASN A 6 15.73 -1.36 -10.40
C ASN A 6 14.30 -1.95 -10.39
N TYR A 7 14.15 -3.19 -10.83
CA TYR A 7 12.88 -3.91 -10.79
C TYR A 7 12.35 -4.13 -9.36
N TYR A 8 13.21 -4.49 -8.40
CA TYR A 8 12.79 -4.63 -6.99
C TYR A 8 12.32 -3.31 -6.38
N LEU A 9 12.98 -2.21 -6.73
CA LEU A 9 12.55 -0.88 -6.29
C LEU A 9 11.20 -0.51 -6.90
N TYR A 10 11.01 -0.80 -8.19
CA TYR A 10 9.73 -0.56 -8.89
C TYR A 10 8.56 -1.31 -8.24
N GLN A 11 8.74 -2.59 -7.89
CA GLN A 11 7.70 -3.37 -7.20
C GLN A 11 7.25 -2.78 -5.86
N ARG A 12 8.11 -1.98 -5.21
CA ARG A 12 7.80 -1.34 -3.92
C ARG A 12 7.22 0.06 -4.05
N LEU A 13 7.14 0.62 -5.26
CA LEU A 13 6.60 1.97 -5.48
C LEU A 13 5.13 2.09 -5.11
N THR A 14 4.36 1.01 -5.24
CA THR A 14 2.95 1.00 -4.85
C THR A 14 2.79 0.53 -3.40
N PRO A 15 2.43 1.42 -2.45
CA PRO A 15 2.17 1.01 -1.08
C PRO A 15 0.86 0.20 -0.98
N THR A 16 0.89 -0.87 -0.20
CA THR A 16 -0.29 -1.71 0.11
C THR A 16 -0.97 -1.30 1.41
N ASN A 17 -0.24 -0.63 2.31
CA ASN A 17 -0.70 -0.12 3.59
C ASN A 17 0.09 1.13 4.03
N TRP A 18 -0.33 1.79 5.10
CA TRP A 18 0.31 3.02 5.59
C TRP A 18 1.78 2.81 5.98
N ALA A 19 2.14 1.65 6.53
CA ALA A 19 3.52 1.35 6.94
C ALA A 19 4.44 1.17 5.71
N SER A 20 3.90 0.61 4.62
CA SER A 20 4.61 0.45 3.35
C SER A 20 4.90 1.76 2.62
N ALA A 21 4.22 2.86 2.97
CA ALA A 21 4.39 4.16 2.31
C ALA A 21 5.81 4.74 2.47
N LEU A 22 6.45 4.49 3.63
CA LEU A 22 7.84 4.92 3.85
C LEU A 22 8.81 4.15 2.94
N PHE A 23 8.57 2.86 2.75
CA PHE A 23 9.38 2.03 1.86
C PHE A 23 9.18 2.43 0.39
N ALA A 24 7.94 2.69 -0.02
CA ALA A 24 7.62 3.22 -1.35
C ALA A 24 8.34 4.54 -1.62
N LYS A 25 8.32 5.47 -0.64
CA LYS A 25 9.06 6.73 -0.74
C LYS A 25 10.56 6.50 -0.90
N SER A 26 11.16 5.63 -0.09
CA SER A 26 12.59 5.32 -0.21
C SER A 26 12.96 4.69 -1.56
N ALA A 27 12.09 3.81 -2.08
CA ALA A 27 12.31 3.15 -3.36
C ALA A 27 12.24 4.14 -4.52
N ARG A 28 11.29 5.09 -4.45
CA ARG A 28 11.17 6.17 -5.43
C ARG A 28 12.40 7.07 -5.43
N THR A 29 12.85 7.50 -4.25
CA THR A 29 14.06 8.34 -4.12
C THR A 29 15.30 7.66 -4.68
N GLU A 30 15.46 6.35 -4.46
CA GLU A 30 16.60 5.62 -5.01
C GLU A 30 16.52 5.47 -6.55
N LEU A 31 15.33 5.20 -7.10
CA LEU A 31 15.13 5.19 -8.56
C LEU A 31 15.37 6.56 -9.19
N GLU A 32 14.91 7.64 -8.56
CA GLU A 32 15.15 9.01 -9.02
C GLU A 32 16.64 9.34 -9.02
N ARG A 33 17.36 8.95 -7.96
CA ARG A 33 18.82 9.09 -7.87
C ARG A 33 19.52 8.34 -9.01
N ARG A 34 19.10 7.12 -9.32
CA ARG A 34 19.67 6.32 -10.43
C ARG A 34 19.35 6.92 -11.80
N ALA A 35 18.12 7.36 -12.01
CA ALA A 35 17.71 8.03 -13.24
C ALA A 35 18.52 9.31 -13.48
N ASN A 36 18.77 10.10 -12.42
CA ASN A 36 19.62 11.29 -12.48
C ASN A 36 21.10 10.97 -12.77
N ASN A 37 21.55 9.77 -12.40
CA ASN A 37 22.88 9.26 -12.70
C ASN A 37 22.99 8.62 -14.11
N GLY A 38 21.95 8.71 -14.94
CA GLY A 38 21.96 8.19 -16.31
C GLY A 38 21.47 6.74 -16.46
N ASP A 39 20.87 6.15 -15.42
CA ASP A 39 20.23 4.84 -15.51
C ASP A 39 18.91 4.95 -16.29
N GLY A 40 18.94 4.53 -17.55
CA GLY A 40 17.79 4.56 -18.46
C GLY A 40 16.66 3.62 -18.01
N GLU A 41 16.98 2.51 -17.35
CA GLU A 41 15.98 1.57 -16.83
C GLU A 41 15.22 2.22 -15.68
N ALA A 42 15.92 2.86 -14.74
CA ALA A 42 15.28 3.57 -13.64
C ALA A 42 14.33 4.68 -14.13
N LYS A 43 14.74 5.44 -15.15
CA LYS A 43 13.90 6.47 -15.78
C LYS A 43 12.65 5.90 -16.44
N MET A 44 12.79 4.77 -17.14
CA MET A 44 11.67 4.06 -17.75
C MET A 44 10.68 3.57 -16.69
N LEU A 45 11.17 2.96 -15.61
CA LEU A 45 10.32 2.42 -14.54
C LEU A 45 9.55 3.50 -13.78
N LEU A 46 10.17 4.66 -13.51
CA LEU A 46 9.47 5.81 -12.95
C LEU A 46 8.36 6.31 -13.86
N THR A 47 8.65 6.43 -15.16
CA THR A 47 7.67 6.88 -16.16
C THR A 47 6.49 5.89 -16.26
N LEU A 48 6.79 4.59 -16.27
CA LEU A 48 5.78 3.53 -16.29
C LEU A 48 4.85 3.63 -15.07
N HIS A 49 5.43 3.77 -13.88
CA HIS A 49 4.68 3.91 -12.64
C HIS A 49 3.77 5.15 -12.65
N ASP A 50 4.29 6.31 -13.08
CA ASP A 50 3.51 7.55 -13.11
C ASP A 50 2.33 7.44 -14.12
N CYS A 51 2.53 6.79 -15.26
CA CYS A 51 1.45 6.48 -16.20
C CYS A 51 0.40 5.53 -15.60
N GLU A 52 0.80 4.56 -14.79
CA GLU A 52 -0.12 3.63 -14.09
C GLU A 52 -0.93 4.33 -13.01
N GLU A 53 -0.30 5.20 -12.22
CA GLU A 53 -0.99 6.02 -11.21
C GLU A 53 -2.00 6.97 -11.86
N GLU A 54 -1.64 7.59 -12.98
CA GLU A 54 -2.54 8.45 -13.73
C GLU A 54 -3.74 7.67 -14.29
N LYS A 55 -3.53 6.47 -14.82
CA LYS A 55 -4.63 5.58 -15.23
C LYS A 55 -5.53 5.20 -14.06
N ARG A 56 -4.96 5.02 -12.86
CA ARG A 56 -5.71 4.68 -11.65
C ARG A 56 -6.51 5.88 -11.13
N SER A 57 -5.97 7.09 -11.20
CA SER A 57 -6.64 8.32 -10.75
C SER A 57 -7.76 8.76 -11.70
N ARG A 58 -7.62 8.49 -13.00
CA ARG A 58 -8.64 8.75 -14.03
C ARG A 58 -9.81 7.76 -14.01
N GLN A 59 -9.67 6.61 -13.33
CA GLN A 59 -10.80 5.71 -13.16
C GLN A 59 -11.82 6.37 -12.23
N PRO A 60 -13.08 6.54 -12.66
CA PRO A 60 -14.11 7.05 -11.78
C PRO A 60 -14.15 6.14 -10.56
N ILE A 61 -14.01 6.73 -9.38
CA ILE A 61 -14.21 6.04 -8.10
C ILE A 61 -15.63 5.52 -8.17
N LYS A 62 -15.81 4.25 -8.56
CA LYS A 62 -17.12 3.61 -8.54
C LYS A 62 -17.59 3.76 -7.11
N PRO A 63 -18.74 4.42 -6.85
CA PRO A 63 -19.23 4.55 -5.50
C PRO A 63 -19.39 3.13 -4.98
N VAL A 64 -18.57 2.76 -4.00
CA VAL A 64 -18.73 1.52 -3.27
C VAL A 64 -20.09 1.66 -2.60
N ARG A 65 -21.13 1.07 -3.20
CA ARG A 65 -22.41 0.86 -2.52
C ARG A 65 -22.10 -0.04 -1.32
N ARG A 66 -21.71 0.57 -0.20
CA ARG A 66 -21.70 -0.09 1.09
C ARG A 66 -23.16 -0.37 1.41
N VAL A 67 -23.66 -1.51 0.96
CA VAL A 67 -24.88 -2.08 1.53
C VAL A 67 -24.50 -2.49 2.94
N ARG A 68 -24.60 -1.52 3.87
CA ARG A 68 -24.53 -1.76 5.31
C ARG A 68 -25.81 -2.52 5.68
N ASN A 69 -25.81 -3.83 5.47
CA ASN A 69 -26.74 -4.71 6.16
C ASN A 69 -26.28 -4.82 7.61
N PHE A 70 -26.51 -3.77 8.40
CA PHE A 70 -26.49 -3.88 9.86
C PHE A 70 -27.71 -4.70 10.27
N LYS A 71 -27.64 -6.02 10.12
CA LYS A 71 -28.44 -6.90 10.97
C LYS A 71 -27.80 -6.83 12.35
N GLU A 72 -28.48 -6.13 13.25
CA GLU A 72 -28.27 -6.23 14.69
C GLU A 72 -28.24 -7.72 15.08
N GLN A 73 -27.04 -8.29 15.21
CA GLN A 73 -26.84 -9.45 16.04
C GLN A 73 -26.22 -8.92 17.32
N ALA A 74 -27.09 -8.60 18.29
CA ALA A 74 -26.70 -8.31 19.66
C ALA A 74 -25.90 -9.52 20.17
N ALA A 75 -24.57 -9.42 20.14
CA ALA A 75 -23.69 -10.40 20.72
C ALA A 75 -23.94 -10.40 22.24
N LYS A 76 -24.70 -11.39 22.72
CA LYS A 76 -24.81 -11.67 24.15
C LYS A 76 -23.45 -12.12 24.65
N ILE A 77 -22.65 -11.18 25.13
CA ILE A 77 -21.43 -11.46 25.89
C ILE A 77 -21.87 -12.12 27.20
N LYS A 78 -21.70 -13.44 27.31
CA LYS A 78 -21.83 -14.15 28.60
C LYS A 78 -20.47 -14.10 29.29
N ILE A 79 -20.38 -13.29 30.34
CA ILE A 79 -19.22 -13.26 31.24
C ILE A 79 -19.45 -14.32 32.31
N PHE A 80 -18.55 -15.29 32.42
CA PHE A 80 -18.52 -16.26 33.52
C PHE A 80 -17.56 -15.74 34.59
N TYR A 81 -18.07 -15.51 35.81
CA TYR A 81 -17.24 -15.25 36.98
C TYR A 81 -17.04 -16.57 37.73
N HIS A 82 -15.78 -16.97 37.96
CA HIS A 82 -15.45 -17.99 38.95
C HIS A 82 -15.04 -17.30 40.25
N LEU A 83 -15.86 -17.47 41.29
CA LEU A 83 -15.50 -17.12 42.67
C LEU A 83 -14.72 -18.30 43.26
N THR A 84 -13.42 -18.14 43.43
CA THR A 84 -12.62 -18.99 44.31
C THR A 84 -12.73 -18.45 45.74
N LEU A 85 -13.40 -19.21 46.62
CA LEU A 85 -13.32 -19.00 48.06
C LEU A 85 -11.93 -19.46 48.53
N GLY A 86 -11.16 -18.53 49.09
CA GLY A 86 -9.98 -18.78 49.90
C GLY A 86 -10.22 -18.35 51.33
#